data_AF-A0A133YC21-F1
#
_entry.id   AF-A0A133YC21-F1
#
_cell.length_a   1.000
_cell.length_b   1.000
_cell.length_c   1.000
_cell.angle_alpha   90.00
_cell.angle_beta   90.00
_cell.angle_gamma   90.00
#
_symmetry.space_group_name_H-M   'P 1'
#
loop_
_entity.id
_entity.type
_entity.pdbx_description
1 polymer ?
#
loop_
_entity_poly.entity_id
_entity_poly.type
_entity_poly.pdbx_seq_one_letter_code
_entity_poly.pdbx_strand_id
1 'polypeptide(L)' 'MDGIELITKLKGNMKGALMSVSDRHLLRKRAIIETVNDELKNNAQVEHSRHRCFDNFIVNLLGAIAA' A
#
# COMPACT_ATOMS: atom_id res chain seq x y z
N MET A 1 -19.00 -3.76 22.04
CA MET A 1 -18.63 -4.23 20.69
C MET A 1 -18.09 -3.01 19.97
N ASP A 2 -16.82 -2.67 20.19
CA ASP A 2 -16.19 -1.58 19.45
C ASP A 2 -16.20 -1.93 17.96
N GLY A 3 -16.98 -1.18 17.20
CA GLY A 3 -17.08 -1.35 15.76
C GLY A 3 -15.73 -1.06 15.11
N ILE A 4 -15.42 -1.77 14.03
CA ILE A 4 -14.25 -1.46 13.22
C ILE A 4 -14.49 -0.11 12.54
N GLU A 5 -13.66 0.88 12.86
CA GLU A 5 -13.68 2.17 12.18
C GLU A 5 -13.00 2.05 10.81
N LEU A 6 -13.75 2.32 9.74
CA LEU A 6 -13.28 2.16 8.37
C LEU A 6 -12.73 3.49 7.82
N ILE A 7 -11.41 3.57 7.67
CA ILE A 7 -10.74 4.76 7.10
C ILE A 7 -10.64 4.61 5.57
N THR A 8 -11.25 5.54 4.83
CA THR A 8 -11.31 5.54 3.36
C THR A 8 -11.03 6.91 2.75
N LYS A 9 -10.67 6.96 1.46
CA LYS A 9 -10.47 8.23 0.75
C LYS A 9 -11.80 8.98 0.59
N LEU A 10 -11.79 10.29 0.83
CA LEU A 10 -12.95 11.15 0.56
C LEU A 10 -13.28 11.19 -0.94
N LYS A 11 -14.55 11.00 -1.27
CA LYS A 11 -15.11 11.14 -2.64
C LYS A 11 -16.05 12.35 -2.66
N GLY A 12 -16.11 13.08 -3.77
CA GLY A 12 -16.86 14.34 -3.89
C GLY A 12 -18.36 14.27 -3.58
N ASN A 13 -18.97 13.08 -3.58
CA ASN A 13 -20.39 12.89 -3.25
C ASN A 13 -20.63 12.53 -1.77
N MET A 14 -19.61 12.54 -0.91
CA MET A 14 -19.74 12.24 0.51
C MET A 14 -20.18 13.48 1.29
N LYS A 15 -21.36 13.44 1.90
CA LYS A 15 -21.86 14.52 2.78
C LYS A 15 -21.10 14.52 4.11
N GLY A 16 -20.67 15.70 4.58
CA GLY A 16 -20.03 15.87 5.89
C GLY A 16 -18.59 15.37 5.99
N ALA A 17 -17.91 15.20 4.86
CA ALA A 17 -16.60 14.60 4.76
C ALA A 17 -15.47 15.53 5.25
N LEU A 18 -15.16 15.50 6.53
CA LEU A 18 -13.89 15.96 7.09
C LEU A 18 -13.01 14.74 7.38
N MET A 19 -11.77 14.78 6.91
CA MET A 19 -10.80 13.71 7.14
C MET A 19 -9.69 14.23 8.04
N SER A 20 -9.36 13.48 9.09
CA SER A 20 -8.28 13.88 9.99
C SER A 20 -6.92 13.81 9.28
N VAL A 21 -5.96 14.60 9.76
CA VAL A 21 -4.57 14.52 9.30
C VAL A 21 -3.99 13.13 9.56
N SER A 22 -4.37 12.50 10.67
CA SER A 22 -3.99 11.13 11.03
C SER A 22 -4.51 10.12 10.02
N ASP A 23 -5.79 10.20 9.64
CA ASP A 23 -6.40 9.34 8.61
C ASP A 23 -5.70 9.50 7.26
N ARG A 24 -5.32 10.75 6.92
CA ARG A 24 -4.57 11.05 5.70
C ARG A 24 -3.19 10.40 5.70
N HIS A 25 -2.53 10.38 6.84
CA HIS A 25 -1.24 9.73 6.99
C HIS A 25 -1.37 8.20 6.88
N LEU A 26 -2.37 7.61 7.53
CA LEU A 26 -2.67 6.18 7.46
C LEU A 26 -3.00 5.75 6.02
N LEU A 27 -3.82 6.51 5.30
CA LEU A 27 -4.14 6.24 3.89
C LEU A 27 -2.90 6.30 2.98
N ARG A 28 -1.93 7.19 3.26
CA ARG A 28 -0.67 7.25 2.51
C ARG A 28 0.21 6.04 2.78
N LYS A 29 0.37 5.63 4.05
CA LYS A 29 1.11 4.41 4.39
C LYS A 29 0.46 3.17 3.74
N ARG A 30 -0.87 3.09 3.79
CA ARG A 30 -1.63 2.02 3.14
C ARG A 30 -1.36 2.00 1.63
N ALA A 31 -1.37 3.15 0.96
CA ALA A 31 -1.09 3.22 -0.48
C ALA A 31 0.29 2.65 -0.82
N ILE A 32 1.33 2.94 -0.02
CA ILE A 32 2.68 2.38 -0.24
C ILE A 32 2.66 0.86 -0.08
N ILE A 33 2.01 0.34 0.96
CA ILE A 33 1.90 -1.11 1.21
C ILE A 33 1.11 -1.79 0.09
N GLU A 34 0.02 -1.18 -0.39
CA GLU A 34 -0.78 -1.68 -1.51
C GLU A 34 0.03 -1.69 -2.81
N THR A 35 0.78 -0.63 -3.11
CA THR A 35 1.67 -0.58 -4.28
C THR A 35 2.76 -1.64 -4.21
N VAL A 36 3.44 -1.78 -3.07
CA VAL A 36 4.45 -2.83 -2.87
C VAL A 36 3.83 -4.22 -3.04
N ASN A 37 2.63 -4.45 -2.50
CA ASN A 37 1.92 -5.72 -2.65
C ASN A 37 1.49 -6.00 -4.10
N ASP A 38 1.09 -4.99 -4.85
CA ASP A 38 0.74 -5.10 -6.27
C ASP A 38 1.99 -5.41 -7.11
N GLU A 39 3.09 -4.71 -6.87
CA GLU A 39 4.38 -4.97 -7.51
C GLU A 39 4.93 -6.36 -7.14
N LEU A 40 4.79 -6.79 -5.89
CA LEU A 40 5.12 -8.15 -5.46
C LEU A 40 4.30 -9.18 -6.25
N LYS A 41 3.00 -8.97 -6.43
CA LYS A 41 2.19 -9.89 -7.25
C LYS A 41 2.61 -9.89 -8.72
N ASN A 42 2.90 -8.71 -9.29
CA ASN A 42 3.15 -8.51 -10.71
C ASN A 42 4.58 -8.90 -11.14
N ASN A 43 5.62 -8.39 -10.46
CA ASN A 43 7.02 -8.64 -10.80
C ASN A 43 7.50 -10.02 -10.36
N ALA A 44 7.03 -10.50 -9.21
CA ALA A 44 7.48 -11.79 -8.69
C ALA A 44 6.58 -12.97 -9.09
N GLN A 45 5.52 -12.73 -9.91
CA GLN A 45 4.50 -13.72 -10.26
C GLN A 45 4.14 -14.62 -9.07
N VAL A 46 3.98 -14.06 -7.88
CA VAL A 46 4.01 -14.84 -6.62
C VAL A 46 2.86 -15.84 -6.53
N GLU A 47 1.77 -15.61 -7.27
CA GLU A 47 0.71 -16.61 -7.47
C GLU A 47 1.19 -17.89 -8.18
N HIS A 48 2.22 -17.81 -9.04
CA HIS A 48 2.79 -18.93 -9.81
C HIS A 48 4.26 -19.29 -9.47
N SER A 49 5.04 -18.41 -8.85
CA SER A 49 6.48 -18.60 -8.58
C SER A 49 6.80 -18.35 -7.11
N ARG A 50 6.40 -19.31 -6.27
CA ARG A 50 6.63 -19.31 -4.82
C ARG A 50 8.10 -19.35 -4.36
N HIS A 51 9.12 -19.05 -5.18
CA HIS A 51 10.52 -19.32 -4.80
C HIS A 51 11.64 -18.32 -5.18
N ARG A 52 11.52 -17.41 -6.15
CA ARG A 52 12.75 -16.81 -6.76
C ARG A 52 12.92 -15.30 -6.84
N CYS A 53 12.13 -14.47 -6.16
CA CYS A 53 12.13 -13.04 -6.49
C CYS A 53 12.24 -12.05 -5.31
N PHE A 54 12.31 -12.52 -4.06
CA PHE A 54 12.43 -11.59 -2.92
C PHE A 54 13.76 -10.81 -2.93
N ASP A 55 14.87 -11.47 -3.24
CA ASP A 55 16.19 -10.82 -3.34
C ASP A 55 16.24 -9.71 -4.40
N ASN A 56 15.69 -9.96 -5.60
CA ASN A 56 15.72 -8.98 -6.68
C ASN A 56 14.86 -7.74 -6.37
N PHE A 57 13.78 -7.90 -5.61
CA PHE A 57 12.95 -6.80 -5.12
C PHE A 57 13.70 -5.91 -4.13
N ILE A 58 14.37 -6.52 -3.13
CA ILE A 58 15.17 -5.77 -2.15
C ILE A 58 16.28 -4.98 -2.84
N VAL A 59 16.96 -5.57 -3.82
CA VAL A 59 18.02 -4.89 -4.59
C VAL A 59 17.47 -3.69 -5.37
N ASN A 60 16.30 -3.80 -6.02
CA ASN A 60 15.69 -2.69 -6.74
C ASN A 60 15.20 -1.58 -5.81
N LEU A 61 14.59 -1.94 -4.66
CA LEU A 61 14.17 -0.98 -3.65
C LEU A 61 15.37 -0.23 -3.04
N LEU A 62 16.45 -0.95 -2.71
CA LEU A 62 17.68 -0.33 -2.23
C LEU A 62 18.32 0.56 -3.30
N GLY A 63 18.29 0.15 -4.58
CA GLY A 63 18.76 0.98 -5.69
C GLY A 63 17.98 2.29 -5.83
N ALA A 64 16.66 2.25 -5.69
CA ALA A 64 15.81 3.44 -5.74
C ALA A 64 15.97 4.38 -4.54
N ILE A 65 16.39 3.86 -3.37
CA ILE A 65 16.65 4.65 -2.16
C ILE A 65 18.10 5.20 -2.14
N ALA A 66 19.05 4.47 -2.72
CA ALA A 66 20.45 4.85 -2.79
C ALA A 66 20.76 5.85 -3.91
N ALA A 67 19.85 6.02 -4.88
CA ALA A 67 19.87 7.06 -5.91
C ALA A 67 19.28 8.37 -5.38
#